data_AF-A0AB34GZX8-F1
#
_entry.id   AF-A0AB34GZX8-F1
#
_cell.length_a   1.000
_cell.length_b   1.000
_cell.length_c   1.000
_cell.angle_alpha   90.00
_cell.angle_beta   90.00
_cell.angle_gamma   90.00
#
_symmetry.space_group_name_H-M   'P 1'
#
loop_
_entity.id
_entity.type
_entity.pdbx_description
1 polymer ?
#
loop_
_entity_poly.entity_id
_entity_poly.type
_entity_poly.pdbx_seq_one_letter_code
_entity_poly.pdbx_strand_id
1 'polypeptide(L)'
;MICLCLFFLTALEILLHSNVSHLPSYKWAYVYQNNIYLKQRPEDPPFQITYNGKENKIFNGIPDWVYEGTLYSFFIAAAEVAETSDTELRSETTRKKQKAPPKPQSETGRFYSSNEFEGYPGRRNIYRISIGSYPPSKKCITCHLRRKRCQYYTASFSDYAKYYVLVCYGPGLPISTLHDGHTDQELKILEENKELENALKNIQLPKEEIKKLEVDDISKIF
;
A
#
# COMPACT_ATOMS: atom_id res chain seq x y z
N MET A 1 -30.93 -9.65 10.48
CA MET A 1 -30.88 -8.74 9.31
C MET A 1 -29.97 -7.53 9.57
N ILE A 2 -28.80 -7.71 10.19
CA ILE A 2 -27.84 -6.63 10.51
C ILE A 2 -26.45 -6.87 9.85
N CYS A 3 -26.32 -7.93 9.03
CA CYS A 3 -25.00 -8.44 8.61
C CYS A 3 -24.53 -8.00 7.20
N LEU A 4 -25.24 -7.12 6.50
CA LEU A 4 -24.81 -6.65 5.15
C LEU A 4 -24.33 -5.20 5.08
N CYS A 5 -24.67 -4.33 6.03
CA CYS A 5 -24.21 -2.92 5.98
C CYS A 5 -22.76 -2.71 6.45
N LEU A 6 -22.19 -3.65 7.21
CA LEU A 6 -20.80 -3.56 7.66
C LEU A 6 -19.78 -4.09 6.63
N PHE A 7 -20.23 -4.83 5.61
CA PHE A 7 -19.35 -5.31 4.52
C PHE A 7 -18.96 -4.21 3.52
N PHE A 8 -19.66 -3.08 3.50
CA PHE A 8 -19.40 -2.01 2.54
C PHE A 8 -18.33 -1.00 2.98
N LEU A 9 -17.90 -1.02 4.25
CA LEU A 9 -16.97 -0.02 4.78
C LEU A 9 -15.50 -0.45 4.76
N THR A 10 -15.15 -1.74 4.75
CA THR A 10 -13.74 -2.17 4.74
C THR A 10 -13.20 -2.57 3.37
N ALA A 11 -14.06 -2.78 2.36
CA ALA A 11 -13.64 -3.10 1.00
C ALA A 11 -13.31 -1.87 0.12
N LEU A 12 -13.43 -0.64 0.64
CA LEU A 12 -13.28 0.61 -0.11
C LEU A 12 -11.98 1.37 0.19
N GLU A 13 -10.89 0.69 0.55
CA GLU A 13 -9.56 1.33 0.62
C GLU A 13 -8.61 0.88 -0.49
N ILE A 14 -9.15 0.34 -1.59
CA ILE A 14 -8.37 0.08 -2.79
C ILE A 14 -8.98 0.86 -3.94
N LEU A 15 -8.23 1.90 -4.33
CA LEU A 15 -8.33 2.70 -5.54
C LEU A 15 -9.55 3.65 -5.59
N LEU A 16 -9.25 4.96 -5.47
CA LEU A 16 -9.68 6.07 -6.35
C LEU A 16 -10.06 7.35 -5.60
N HIS A 17 -9.05 8.17 -5.29
CA HIS A 17 -9.25 9.61 -5.15
C HIS A 17 -8.32 10.34 -6.14
N SER A 18 -8.81 10.54 -7.37
CA SER A 18 -8.29 11.60 -8.25
C SER A 18 -9.37 12.10 -9.21
N ASN A 19 -10.10 13.12 -8.78
CA ASN A 19 -10.96 13.93 -9.63
C ASN A 19 -10.09 14.90 -10.46
N VAL A 20 -9.58 14.48 -11.64
CA VAL A 20 -9.12 15.44 -12.68
C VAL A 20 -9.38 14.90 -14.08
N SER A 21 -10.11 15.70 -14.85
CA SER A 21 -10.47 15.56 -16.25
C SER A 21 -9.33 15.99 -17.18
N HIS A 22 -8.43 15.10 -17.62
CA HIS A 22 -7.81 15.20 -18.98
C HIS A 22 -6.88 14.04 -19.46
N LEU A 23 -7.01 12.81 -18.97
CA LEU A 23 -6.39 11.61 -19.55
C LEU A 23 -7.36 10.43 -19.34
N PRO A 24 -7.19 9.23 -19.95
CA PRO A 24 -8.02 8.07 -19.62
C PRO A 24 -7.77 7.66 -18.16
N SER A 25 -8.46 8.35 -17.26
CA SER A 25 -8.52 8.03 -15.86
C SER A 25 -9.40 6.79 -15.77
N TYR A 26 -8.76 5.63 -15.63
CA TYR A 26 -9.46 4.42 -15.23
C TYR A 26 -10.13 4.72 -13.89
N LYS A 27 -11.45 4.92 -13.93
CA LYS A 27 -12.28 5.27 -12.77
C LYS A 27 -12.67 4.07 -11.93
N TRP A 28 -12.34 2.87 -12.39
CA TRP A 28 -12.73 1.64 -11.74
C TRP A 28 -11.56 0.67 -11.74
N ALA A 29 -11.37 0.01 -10.61
CA ALA A 29 -10.46 -1.10 -10.46
C ALA A 29 -11.20 -2.24 -9.79
N TYR A 30 -10.86 -3.47 -10.16
CA TYR A 30 -11.37 -4.65 -9.48
C TYR A 30 -10.33 -5.76 -9.51
N VAL A 31 -10.47 -6.70 -8.57
CA VAL A 31 -9.66 -7.90 -8.53
C VAL A 31 -10.49 -9.09 -8.98
N TYR A 32 -9.93 -9.89 -9.87
CA TYR A 32 -10.52 -11.16 -10.30
C TYR A 32 -9.43 -12.20 -10.46
N GLN A 33 -9.63 -13.41 -9.92
CA GLN A 33 -8.62 -14.49 -9.92
C GLN A 33 -7.23 -13.99 -9.45
N ASN A 34 -7.21 -13.20 -8.38
CA ASN A 34 -6.01 -12.59 -7.80
C ASN A 34 -5.21 -11.69 -8.75
N ASN A 35 -5.84 -11.20 -9.81
CA ASN A 35 -5.27 -10.24 -10.73
C ASN A 35 -6.06 -8.93 -10.73
N ILE A 36 -5.34 -7.82 -10.93
CA ILE A 36 -5.92 -6.48 -10.95
C ILE A 36 -6.32 -6.11 -12.37
N TYR A 37 -7.53 -5.59 -12.51
CA TYR A 37 -8.09 -5.10 -13.76
C TYR A 37 -8.56 -3.66 -13.58
N LEU A 38 -8.36 -2.85 -14.61
CA LEU A 38 -8.81 -1.46 -14.67
C LEU A 38 -9.87 -1.27 -15.75
N LYS A 39 -10.83 -0.40 -15.47
CA LYS A 39 -11.89 -0.01 -16.41
C LYS A 39 -12.11 1.51 -16.38
N GLN A 40 -12.34 2.09 -17.55
CA GLN A 40 -12.72 3.51 -17.65
C GLN A 40 -14.22 3.67 -17.35
N ARG A 41 -15.05 2.81 -17.94
CA ARG A 41 -16.48 2.64 -17.65
C ARG A 41 -16.81 1.17 -17.37
N PRO A 42 -17.89 0.87 -16.62
CA PRO A 42 -18.28 -0.51 -16.32
C PRO A 42 -18.40 -1.42 -17.55
N GLU A 43 -18.85 -0.87 -18.68
CA GLU A 43 -19.11 -1.57 -19.94
C GLU A 43 -17.86 -1.75 -20.80
N ASP A 44 -16.79 -0.99 -20.52
CA ASP A 44 -15.57 -1.05 -21.31
C ASP A 44 -14.84 -2.40 -21.09
N PRO A 45 -14.12 -2.89 -22.12
CA PRO A 45 -13.26 -4.06 -21.95
C PRO A 45 -12.21 -3.79 -20.85
N PRO A 46 -11.93 -4.79 -20.00
CA PRO A 46 -11.00 -4.60 -18.89
C PRO A 46 -9.56 -4.56 -19.37
N PHE A 47 -8.75 -3.72 -18.72
CA PHE A 47 -7.31 -3.66 -18.90
C PHE A 47 -6.61 -4.37 -17.73
N GLN A 48 -6.00 -5.53 -18.00
CA GLN A 48 -5.34 -6.33 -16.99
C GLN A 48 -3.95 -5.79 -16.66
N ILE A 49 -3.69 -5.59 -15.37
CA ILE A 49 -2.45 -5.04 -14.84
C ILE A 49 -1.48 -6.13 -14.40
N THR A 50 -1.99 -7.16 -13.73
CA THR A 50 -1.19 -8.27 -13.23
C THR A 50 -1.64 -9.57 -13.87
N TYR A 51 -0.72 -10.50 -14.11
CA TYR A 51 -0.98 -11.76 -14.82
C TYR A 51 -0.53 -12.99 -14.03
N ASN A 52 0.08 -12.79 -12.85
CA ASN A 52 0.68 -13.86 -12.04
C ASN A 52 -0.18 -14.26 -10.83
N GLY A 53 -1.40 -13.73 -10.71
CA GLY A 53 -2.34 -14.10 -9.66
C GLY A 53 -2.54 -15.62 -9.60
N LYS A 54 -2.44 -16.18 -8.39
CA LYS A 54 -2.57 -17.62 -8.15
C LYS A 54 -3.27 -17.84 -6.82
N GLU A 55 -4.33 -18.63 -6.85
CA GLU A 55 -5.12 -18.96 -5.65
C GLU A 55 -4.21 -19.51 -4.54
N ASN A 56 -4.43 -19.04 -3.31
CA ASN A 56 -3.67 -19.42 -2.11
C ASN A 56 -2.15 -19.18 -2.19
N LYS A 57 -1.66 -18.45 -3.20
CA LYS A 57 -0.21 -18.23 -3.41
C LYS A 57 0.14 -16.77 -3.69
N ILE A 58 -0.46 -16.18 -4.72
CA ILE A 58 -0.19 -14.81 -5.15
C ILE A 58 -1.51 -14.03 -5.14
N PHE A 59 -1.56 -12.97 -4.34
CA PHE A 59 -2.69 -12.07 -4.16
C PHE A 59 -2.26 -10.66 -4.58
N ASN A 60 -2.79 -10.17 -5.70
CA ASN A 60 -2.59 -8.79 -6.14
C ASN A 60 -3.82 -7.94 -5.83
N GLY A 61 -3.64 -6.85 -5.09
CA GLY A 61 -4.68 -5.87 -4.82
C GLY A 61 -5.80 -6.35 -3.90
N ILE A 62 -5.57 -7.42 -3.13
CA ILE A 62 -6.54 -7.96 -2.17
C ILE A 62 -6.17 -7.42 -0.77
N PRO A 63 -7.11 -6.77 -0.06
CA PRO A 63 -6.90 -6.36 1.32
C PRO A 63 -6.87 -7.59 2.24
N ASP A 64 -6.10 -7.50 3.31
CA ASP A 64 -5.95 -8.61 4.24
C ASP A 64 -7.03 -8.49 5.31
N TRP A 65 -8.16 -9.18 5.10
CA TRP A 65 -9.34 -9.13 5.98
C TRP A 65 -9.05 -9.68 7.39
N VAL A 66 -7.98 -10.45 7.57
CA VAL A 66 -7.67 -11.14 8.82
C VAL A 66 -7.08 -10.18 9.87
N TYR A 67 -6.48 -9.06 9.46
CA TYR A 67 -5.85 -8.11 10.39
C TYR A 67 -6.65 -6.82 10.65
N GLU A 68 -7.88 -6.72 10.15
CA GLU A 68 -8.68 -5.47 10.19
C GLU A 68 -9.18 -5.07 11.59
N GLY A 69 -9.15 -5.96 12.61
CA GLY A 69 -9.62 -5.63 13.96
C GLY A 69 -8.65 -4.82 14.82
N THR A 70 -7.35 -5.11 14.74
CA THR A 70 -6.31 -4.52 15.62
C THR A 70 -5.46 -3.47 14.91
N LEU A 71 -5.40 -3.52 13.57
CA LEU A 71 -4.62 -2.57 12.78
C LEU A 71 -5.39 -1.28 12.47
N TYR A 72 -6.73 -1.30 12.55
CA TYR A 72 -7.58 -0.17 12.16
C TYR A 72 -7.13 1.16 12.77
N SER A 73 -6.81 1.19 14.07
CA SER A 73 -6.35 2.42 14.75
C SER A 73 -5.04 2.97 14.19
N PHE A 74 -4.09 2.10 13.81
CA PHE A 74 -2.83 2.51 13.18
C PHE A 74 -3.03 2.99 11.75
N PHE A 75 -3.96 2.38 11.02
CA PHE A 75 -4.34 2.81 9.68
C PHE A 75 -4.94 4.22 9.69
N ILE A 76 -5.88 4.48 10.60
CA ILE A 76 -6.49 5.82 10.78
C ILE A 76 -5.42 6.86 11.12
N ALA A 77 -4.52 6.55 12.04
CA ALA A 77 -3.42 7.46 12.39
C ALA A 77 -2.48 7.73 11.19
N ALA A 78 -2.17 6.71 10.38
CA ALA A 78 -1.34 6.90 9.19
C ALA A 78 -2.02 7.75 8.11
N ALA A 79 -3.34 7.62 7.96
CA ALA A 79 -4.14 8.48 7.07
C ALA A 79 -4.15 9.93 7.54
N GLU A 80 -4.40 10.17 8.83
CA GLU A 80 -4.34 11.51 9.41
C GLU A 80 -2.95 12.15 9.25
N VAL A 81 -1.88 11.36 9.39
CA VAL A 81 -0.51 11.86 9.15
C VAL A 81 -0.27 12.18 7.66
N ALA A 82 -0.77 11.36 6.73
CA ALA A 82 -0.68 11.65 5.31
C ALA A 82 -1.40 12.96 4.96
N GLU A 83 -2.58 13.20 5.52
CA GLU A 83 -3.36 14.43 5.33
C GLU A 83 -2.71 15.66 5.98
N THR A 84 -2.21 15.53 7.22
CA THR A 84 -1.53 16.63 7.91
C THR A 84 -0.23 17.03 7.21
N SER A 85 0.49 16.09 6.59
CA SER A 85 1.67 16.40 5.78
C SER A 85 1.36 17.33 4.61
N ASP A 86 0.15 17.25 4.03
CA ASP A 86 -0.31 18.18 2.99
C ASP A 86 -0.61 19.59 3.56
N THR A 87 -1.12 19.68 4.78
CA THR A 87 -1.48 20.97 5.41
C THR A 87 -0.28 21.72 5.98
N GLU A 88 0.69 21.03 6.60
CA GLU A 88 1.89 21.66 7.18
C GLU A 88 2.76 22.31 6.08
N LEU A 89 2.98 21.61 4.96
CA LEU A 89 3.72 22.16 3.81
C LEU A 89 2.94 23.29 3.08
N ARG A 90 1.61 23.25 3.11
CA ARG A 90 0.76 24.34 2.59
C ARG A 90 0.94 25.60 3.43
N SER A 91 1.12 25.47 4.75
CA SER A 91 1.36 26.60 5.65
C SER A 91 2.72 27.27 5.41
N GLU A 92 3.76 26.50 5.10
CA GLU A 92 5.09 27.01 4.69
C GLU A 92 5.04 27.75 3.34
N THR A 93 4.26 27.23 2.39
CA THR A 93 4.07 27.85 1.08
C THR A 93 3.26 29.15 1.17
N THR A 94 2.38 29.29 2.17
CA THR A 94 1.54 30.49 2.34
C THR A 94 2.31 31.70 2.91
N ARG A 95 3.47 31.49 3.57
CA ARG A 95 4.37 32.58 3.99
C ARG A 95 5.23 33.16 2.87
N LYS A 96 5.41 32.44 1.76
CA LYS A 96 6.08 32.95 0.56
C LYS A 96 5.01 33.18 -0.51
N LYS A 97 4.58 34.42 -0.73
CA LYS A 97 3.66 34.78 -1.82
C LYS A 97 4.23 34.32 -3.17
N GLN A 98 3.91 33.10 -3.58
CA GLN A 98 4.14 32.59 -4.91
C GLN A 98 2.87 31.87 -5.33
N LYS A 99 2.32 32.38 -6.44
CA LYS A 99 1.45 31.75 -7.43
C LYS A 99 1.02 30.32 -7.08
N ALA A 100 -0.30 30.07 -7.10
CA ALA A 100 -0.88 28.75 -6.92
C ALA A 100 0.01 27.66 -7.54
N PRO A 101 0.37 26.60 -6.80
CA PRO A 101 1.27 25.58 -7.31
C PRO A 101 0.75 25.12 -8.68
N PRO A 102 1.61 24.97 -9.70
CA PRO A 102 1.17 24.39 -10.96
C PRO A 102 0.46 23.08 -10.60
N LYS A 103 -0.77 22.91 -11.10
CA LYS A 103 -1.49 21.64 -10.95
C LYS A 103 -0.50 20.54 -11.33
N PRO A 104 -0.27 19.53 -10.48
CA PRO A 104 0.68 18.48 -10.79
C PRO A 104 0.29 17.88 -12.15
N GLN A 105 1.13 18.12 -13.16
CA GLN A 105 1.05 17.51 -14.49
C GLN A 105 1.64 16.09 -14.48
N SER A 106 2.24 15.69 -13.36
CA SER A 106 2.78 14.35 -13.16
C SER A 106 1.64 13.37 -12.95
N GLU A 107 1.65 12.30 -13.74
CA GLU A 107 0.90 11.07 -13.51
C GLU A 107 0.91 10.75 -12.01
N THR A 108 -0.26 10.76 -11.38
CA THR A 108 -0.41 10.26 -10.01
C THR A 108 -0.08 8.78 -10.07
N GLY A 109 0.96 8.37 -9.35
CA GLY A 109 1.37 6.97 -9.30
C GLY A 109 0.16 6.13 -8.89
N ARG A 110 -0.14 5.07 -9.65
CA ARG A 110 -1.15 4.09 -9.23
C ARG A 110 -0.43 3.05 -8.41
N PHE A 111 -0.89 2.82 -7.19
CA PHE A 111 -0.26 1.90 -6.25
C PHE A 111 -1.17 0.72 -5.96
N TYR A 112 -0.56 -0.42 -5.63
CA TYR A 112 -1.29 -1.59 -5.14
C TYR A 112 -0.41 -2.41 -4.20
N SER A 113 -1.06 -3.25 -3.39
CA SER A 113 -0.36 -4.19 -2.51
C SER A 113 -0.32 -5.58 -3.14
N SER A 114 0.80 -6.29 -2.98
CA SER A 114 0.94 -7.67 -3.44
C SER A 114 1.97 -8.43 -2.61
N ASN A 115 1.78 -9.74 -2.54
CA ASN A 115 2.69 -10.69 -1.92
C ASN A 115 3.61 -11.40 -2.94
N GLU A 116 3.62 -10.95 -4.20
CA GLU A 116 4.33 -11.64 -5.28
C GLU A 116 5.86 -11.69 -5.10
N PHE A 117 6.44 -10.80 -4.27
CA PHE A 117 7.87 -10.78 -4.00
C PHE A 117 8.34 -12.05 -3.29
N GLU A 118 9.28 -12.76 -3.92
CA GLU A 118 9.87 -14.01 -3.42
C GLU A 118 8.85 -15.14 -3.12
N GLY A 119 7.58 -14.99 -3.52
CA GLY A 119 6.56 -16.05 -3.42
C GLY A 119 6.25 -16.48 -1.98
N TYR A 120 6.21 -15.53 -1.04
CA TYR A 120 5.78 -15.78 0.35
C TYR A 120 4.37 -15.21 0.57
N PRO A 121 3.34 -16.08 0.64
CA PRO A 121 1.96 -15.72 0.92
C PRO A 121 1.74 -14.69 2.04
N GLY A 122 2.45 -14.85 3.18
CA GLY A 122 2.32 -13.97 4.35
C GLY A 122 3.11 -12.66 4.27
N ARG A 123 3.75 -12.34 3.15
CA ARG A 123 4.42 -11.05 2.93
C ARG A 123 3.50 -10.10 2.20
N ARG A 124 3.72 -8.80 2.37
CA ARG A 124 2.96 -7.78 1.66
C ARG A 124 3.85 -6.60 1.33
N ASN A 125 3.94 -6.29 0.05
CA ASN A 125 4.75 -5.21 -0.49
C ASN A 125 3.86 -4.27 -1.30
N ILE A 126 4.21 -2.99 -1.28
CA ILE A 126 3.60 -1.92 -2.06
C ILE A 126 4.34 -1.78 -3.40
N TYR A 127 3.56 -1.76 -4.47
CA TYR A 127 3.99 -1.63 -5.85
C TYR A 127 3.40 -0.39 -6.50
N ARG A 128 4.14 0.17 -7.44
CA ARG A 128 3.73 1.28 -8.31
C ARG A 128 3.59 0.79 -9.74
N ILE A 129 2.57 1.28 -10.42
CA ILE A 129 2.25 0.98 -11.81
C ILE A 129 2.35 2.28 -12.62
N SER A 130 3.05 2.20 -13.75
CA SER A 130 3.01 3.24 -14.78
C SER A 130 2.23 2.71 -15.99
N ILE A 131 1.22 3.48 -16.41
CA ILE A 131 0.24 3.08 -17.45
C ILE A 131 0.48 3.81 -18.78
N GLY A 132 1.48 4.69 -18.84
CA GLY A 132 1.85 5.42 -20.06
C GLY A 132 2.41 4.54 -21.20
N SER A 133 2.75 3.27 -20.93
CA SER A 133 3.23 2.30 -21.91
C SER A 133 2.57 0.93 -21.73
N TYR A 134 2.45 0.18 -22.84
CA TYR A 134 1.98 -1.21 -22.83
C TYR A 134 3.14 -2.17 -23.15
N PRO A 135 3.35 -3.24 -22.35
CA PRO A 135 2.63 -3.57 -21.11
C PRO A 135 2.92 -2.56 -19.97
N PRO A 136 2.01 -2.41 -18.98
CA PRO A 136 2.24 -1.55 -17.83
C PRO A 136 3.55 -1.90 -17.13
N SER A 137 4.35 -0.89 -16.82
CA SER A 137 5.56 -1.12 -16.04
C SER A 137 5.21 -1.14 -14.56
N LYS A 138 5.85 -2.07 -13.83
CA LYS A 138 5.66 -2.28 -12.41
C LYS A 138 6.98 -2.10 -11.68
N LYS A 139 6.95 -1.33 -10.60
CA LYS A 139 8.07 -1.16 -9.67
C LYS A 139 7.64 -1.57 -8.27
N CYS A 140 8.37 -2.48 -7.63
CA CYS A 140 8.20 -2.72 -6.21
C CYS A 140 8.91 -1.62 -5.41
N ILE A 141 8.19 -0.90 -4.55
CA ILE A 141 8.75 0.18 -3.74
C ILE A 141 9.40 -0.37 -2.46
N THR A 142 8.80 -1.40 -1.89
CA THR A 142 9.10 -1.86 -0.52
C THR A 142 9.97 -3.11 -0.44
N CYS A 143 10.07 -3.88 -1.54
CA CYS A 143 10.77 -5.17 -1.58
C CYS A 143 12.21 -5.14 -1.04
N HIS A 144 12.91 -4.02 -1.21
CA HIS A 144 14.31 -3.85 -0.82
C HIS A 144 14.54 -2.70 0.17
N LEU A 145 13.49 -1.98 0.58
CA LEU A 145 13.63 -0.79 1.41
C LEU A 145 14.27 -1.11 2.77
N ARG A 146 13.76 -2.15 3.45
CA ARG A 146 14.30 -2.65 4.73
C ARG A 146 14.22 -4.17 4.79
N ARG A 147 14.81 -4.86 3.80
CA ARG A 147 14.60 -6.30 3.52
C ARG A 147 14.57 -7.22 4.75
N LYS A 148 15.43 -7.02 5.76
CA LYS A 148 15.45 -7.88 6.95
C LYS A 148 14.39 -7.52 7.99
N ARG A 149 14.11 -6.22 8.20
CA ARG A 149 13.19 -5.73 9.23
C ARG A 149 11.74 -5.72 8.74
N CYS A 150 11.53 -5.57 7.43
CA CYS A 150 10.22 -5.29 6.86
C CYS A 150 9.94 -6.15 5.62
N GLN A 151 8.88 -6.94 5.71
CA GLN A 151 8.30 -7.77 4.66
C GLN A 151 6.76 -7.72 4.64
N TYR A 152 6.14 -6.98 5.56
CA TYR A 152 4.70 -6.74 5.58
C TYR A 152 4.43 -5.25 5.73
N TYR A 153 3.96 -4.63 4.65
CA TYR A 153 3.71 -3.21 4.51
C TYR A 153 2.24 -2.91 4.23
N THR A 154 1.80 -1.78 4.75
CA THR A 154 0.65 -1.03 4.24
C THR A 154 1.07 0.39 3.85
N ALA A 155 0.22 1.05 3.06
CA ALA A 155 0.42 2.43 2.64
C ALA A 155 -0.85 3.25 2.85
N SER A 156 -0.67 4.48 3.32
CA SER A 156 -1.72 5.50 3.30
C SER A 156 -1.25 6.68 2.46
N PHE A 157 -2.14 7.26 1.67
CA PHE A 157 -1.79 8.24 0.64
C PHE A 157 -2.41 9.59 0.96
N SER A 158 -1.65 10.65 0.73
CA SER A 158 -2.14 12.01 0.80
C SER A 158 -3.00 12.34 -0.43
N ASP A 159 -3.56 13.54 -0.49
CA ASP A 159 -4.37 13.96 -1.63
C ASP A 159 -3.57 13.84 -2.94
N TYR A 160 -4.18 13.21 -3.94
CA TYR A 160 -3.54 12.93 -5.24
C TYR A 160 -2.24 12.11 -5.14
N ALA A 161 -2.01 11.41 -4.03
CA ALA A 161 -0.78 10.68 -3.74
C ALA A 161 0.47 11.54 -3.89
N LYS A 162 0.42 12.81 -3.48
CA LYS A 162 1.59 13.70 -3.45
C LYS A 162 2.63 13.19 -2.45
N TYR A 163 2.17 12.69 -1.32
CA TYR A 163 2.95 11.96 -0.33
C TYR A 163 2.28 10.64 0.01
N TYR A 164 3.03 9.72 0.59
CA TYR A 164 2.45 8.53 1.20
C TYR A 164 3.23 8.10 2.43
N VAL A 165 2.49 7.55 3.39
CA VAL A 165 3.04 6.95 4.60
C VAL A 165 3.11 5.45 4.37
N LEU A 166 4.30 4.87 4.55
CA LEU A 166 4.48 3.43 4.65
C LEU A 166 4.53 3.01 6.10
N VAL A 167 3.70 2.05 6.47
CA VAL A 167 3.73 1.39 7.78
C VAL A 167 4.16 -0.06 7.57
N CYS A 168 5.29 -0.41 8.17
CA CYS A 168 5.82 -1.77 8.21
C CYS A 168 5.44 -2.41 9.55
N TYR A 169 4.91 -3.63 9.50
CA TYR A 169 4.48 -4.37 10.69
C TYR A 169 5.39 -5.52 11.09
N GLY A 170 6.33 -5.92 10.22
CA GLY A 170 7.20 -7.05 10.54
C GLY A 170 8.03 -7.53 9.36
N PRO A 171 8.98 -8.45 9.59
CA PRO A 171 9.11 -9.29 10.79
C PRO A 171 9.83 -8.65 11.99
N GLY A 172 10.53 -7.53 11.80
CA GLY A 172 11.14 -6.78 12.91
C GLY A 172 10.15 -5.81 13.55
N LEU A 173 10.64 -4.95 14.44
CA LEU A 173 9.78 -3.98 15.13
C LEU A 173 9.12 -3.01 14.13
N PRO A 174 7.82 -2.72 14.28
CA PRO A 174 7.10 -1.83 13.38
C PRO A 174 7.77 -0.47 13.21
N ILE A 175 7.65 0.09 12.01
CA ILE A 175 8.21 1.39 11.65
C ILE A 175 7.28 2.09 10.65
N SER A 176 7.06 3.38 10.86
CA SER A 176 6.24 4.24 10.01
C SER A 176 7.12 5.32 9.38
N THR A 177 6.99 5.54 8.07
CA THR A 177 7.86 6.44 7.30
C THR A 177 7.04 7.24 6.29
N LEU A 178 7.39 8.50 6.09
CA LEU A 178 6.80 9.41 5.10
C LEU A 178 7.67 9.42 3.85
N HIS A 179 7.04 9.35 2.68
CA HIS A 179 7.70 9.29 1.38
C HIS A 179 7.10 10.30 0.41
N ASP A 180 7.93 10.73 -0.53
CA ASP A 180 7.53 11.54 -1.68
C ASP A 180 6.83 10.67 -2.73
N GLY A 181 5.63 11.09 -3.15
CA GLY A 181 4.78 10.32 -4.07
C GLY A 181 5.27 10.26 -5.52
N HIS A 182 6.19 11.13 -5.91
CA HIS A 182 6.73 11.15 -7.28
C HIS A 182 8.02 10.33 -7.39
N THR A 183 8.93 10.54 -6.44
CA THR A 183 10.29 10.00 -6.45
C THR A 183 10.44 8.70 -5.66
N ASP A 184 9.45 8.35 -4.83
CA ASP A 184 9.49 7.29 -3.83
C ASP A 184 10.61 7.51 -2.77
N GLN A 185 11.12 8.74 -2.62
CA GLN A 185 12.16 9.07 -1.66
C GLN A 185 11.58 9.09 -0.24
N GLU A 186 12.25 8.40 0.70
CA GLU A 186 11.92 8.53 2.11
C GLU A 186 12.31 9.93 2.62
N LEU A 187 11.32 10.66 3.11
CA LEU A 187 11.48 12.03 3.60
C LEU A 187 11.73 12.05 5.10
N LYS A 188 11.01 11.22 5.86
CA LYS A 188 11.05 11.25 7.33
C LYS A 188 10.63 9.91 7.93
N ILE A 189 11.26 9.53 9.04
CA ILE A 189 10.76 8.48 9.92
C ILE A 189 9.76 9.11 10.89
N LEU A 190 8.53 8.59 10.90
CA LEU A 190 7.43 9.09 11.73
C LEU A 190 7.41 8.42 13.10
N GLU A 191 7.60 7.10 13.12
CA GLU A 191 7.69 6.29 14.34
C GLU A 191 8.64 5.11 14.10
N GLU A 192 9.59 4.88 15.00
CA GLU A 192 10.61 3.82 14.90
C GLU A 192 10.58 2.80 16.06
N ASN A 193 9.76 3.06 17.09
CA ASN A 193 9.59 2.26 18.30
C ASN A 193 10.91 2.02 19.06
N LYS A 194 11.78 3.04 19.15
CA LYS A 194 13.10 2.94 19.82
C LYS A 194 13.01 2.57 21.29
N GLU A 195 11.99 3.07 21.99
CA GLU A 195 11.78 2.74 23.40
C GLU A 195 11.49 1.25 23.58
N LEU A 196 10.62 0.69 22.74
CA LEU A 196 10.33 -0.73 22.69
C LEU A 196 11.58 -1.53 22.30
N GLU A 197 12.33 -1.09 21.29
CA GLU A 197 13.59 -1.72 20.89
C GLU A 197 14.57 -1.80 22.06
N ASN A 198 14.72 -0.71 22.81
CA ASN A 198 15.60 -0.68 23.97
C ASN A 198 15.10 -1.56 25.11
N ALA A 199 13.79 -1.60 25.36
CA ALA A 199 13.20 -2.47 26.38
C ALA A 199 13.40 -3.97 26.04
N LEU A 200 13.31 -4.34 24.77
CA LEU A 200 13.43 -5.71 24.30
C LEU A 200 14.87 -6.24 24.30
N LYS A 201 15.90 -5.38 24.35
CA LYS A 201 17.31 -5.82 24.37
C LYS A 201 17.65 -6.76 25.53
N ASN A 202 16.96 -6.61 26.65
CA ASN A 202 17.18 -7.41 27.86
C ASN A 202 16.17 -8.57 27.98
N ILE A 203 15.34 -8.79 26.96
CA ILE A 203 14.28 -9.81 26.95
C ILE A 203 14.62 -10.84 25.87
N GLN A 204 14.65 -12.12 26.25
CA GLN A 204 14.85 -13.21 25.29
C GLN A 204 13.53 -13.50 24.56
N LEU A 205 13.37 -12.94 23.37
CA LEU A 205 12.21 -13.21 22.52
C LEU A 205 12.34 -14.57 21.83
N PRO A 206 11.23 -15.30 21.65
CA PRO A 206 11.23 -16.53 20.86
C PRO A 206 11.60 -16.21 19.40
N LYS A 207 12.35 -17.13 18.78
CA LYS A 207 12.66 -17.05 17.35
C LYS A 207 11.52 -17.68 16.56
N GLU A 208 10.88 -16.91 15.70
CA GLU A 208 9.90 -17.41 14.76
C GLU A 208 10.58 -18.10 13.57
N GLU A 209 10.09 -19.28 13.19
CA GLU A 209 10.53 -20.01 12.00
C GLU A 209 9.32 -20.38 11.14
N ILE A 210 9.12 -19.63 10.05
CA ILE A 210 8.04 -19.88 9.09
C ILE A 210 8.44 -21.03 8.19
N LYS A 211 7.66 -22.11 8.18
CA LYS A 211 7.92 -23.31 7.36
C LYS A 211 6.80 -23.52 6.34
N LYS A 212 7.18 -23.99 5.15
CA LYS A 212 6.23 -24.36 4.10
C LYS A 212 5.92 -25.85 4.26
N LEU A 213 4.64 -26.19 4.40
CA LEU A 213 4.16 -27.57 4.34
C LEU A 213 3.35 -27.73 3.05
N GLU A 214 3.69 -28.74 2.26
CA GLU A 214 2.95 -29.12 1.07
C GLU A 214 2.05 -30.32 1.43
N VAL A 215 0.73 -30.13 1.33
CA VAL A 215 -0.27 -31.19 1.56
C VAL A 215 -1.20 -31.19 0.36
N ASP A 216 -1.26 -32.29 -0.38
CA ASP A 216 -2.20 -32.53 -1.49
C ASP A 216 -2.31 -31.34 -2.47
N ASP A 217 -1.17 -30.87 -3.00
CA ASP A 217 -1.02 -29.71 -3.91
C ASP A 217 -1.47 -28.33 -3.35
N ILE A 218 -1.90 -28.28 -2.08
CA ILE A 218 -2.20 -27.05 -1.34
C ILE A 218 -1.00 -26.72 -0.44
N SER A 219 -0.28 -25.66 -0.79
CA SER A 219 0.80 -25.12 0.03
C SER A 219 0.21 -24.31 1.18
N LYS A 220 0.26 -24.83 2.42
CA LYS A 220 -0.09 -24.06 3.62
C LYS A 220 1.19 -23.56 4.31
N ILE A 221 1.19 -22.29 4.69
CA ILE A 221 2.30 -21.67 5.43
C ILE A 221 1.85 -21.51 6.88
N PHE A 222 2.66 -22.02 7.79
CA PHE A 222 2.47 -21.96 9.24
C PHE A 222 3.69 -21.30 9.88
#